data_AF-S9W598-F1
#
_entry.id   AF-S9W598-F1
#
_cell.length_a   1.000
_cell.length_b   1.000
_cell.length_c   1.000
_cell.angle_alpha   90.00
_cell.angle_beta   90.00
_cell.angle_gamma   90.00
#
_symmetry.space_group_name_H-M   'P 1'
#
loop_
_entity.id
_entity.type
_entity.pdbx_description
1 polymer ?
#
loop_
_entity_poly.entity_id
_entity_poly.type
_entity_poly.pdbx_seq_one_letter_code
_entity_poly.pdbx_strand_id
1 'polypeptide(L)'
;MDPVASARNRRHNRRKRTMDAILRRRAARRLKLRDMGPAADRRTFVYKKTQERAYEEEYGHKPPSATDHAMKYIPFPPDLHLHRLIPLHPLEDEGDGGRDTRHGLHRCHVLPDDPWPERAITTANPVWTKRMHAADQERRKGKGYTEHEDRLYNPRAGCDPSSELLDAMDELAYWEEHLLTFLREAPLPLRRTLPYLHEYYRFAVHRTVRAEKRYMRCRDAVVVARKASTDLFRRSELPVERVRSFYGEAHRSLASPNYDPLRMKKSALAPLMKMTVEEFGQWKADRKAEREALLAELTV
;
A
#
# COMPACT_ATOMS: atom_id res chain seq x y z
N MET A 1 1.05 43.10 27.10
CA MET A 1 1.34 41.66 27.20
C MET A 1 0.14 40.90 26.67
N ASP A 2 0.25 40.30 25.48
CA ASP A 2 -0.87 39.65 24.80
C ASP A 2 -1.33 38.37 25.56
N PRO A 3 -2.58 38.31 26.07
CA PRO A 3 -3.08 37.18 26.85
C PRO A 3 -3.11 35.86 26.06
N VAL A 4 -3.19 35.92 24.73
CA VAL A 4 -3.22 34.73 23.86
C VAL A 4 -1.83 34.07 23.79
N ALA A 5 -0.76 34.86 23.76
CA ALA A 5 0.62 34.35 23.79
C ALA A 5 0.95 33.68 25.13
N SER A 6 0.43 34.23 26.24
CA SER A 6 0.58 33.69 27.60
C SER A 6 -0.08 32.31 27.77
N ALA A 7 -1.28 32.11 27.21
CA ALA A 7 -1.98 30.82 27.24
C ALA A 7 -1.28 29.76 26.36
N ARG A 8 -0.77 30.15 25.19
CA ARG A 8 -0.06 29.28 24.27
C ARG A 8 1.28 28.78 24.86
N ASN A 9 2.02 29.67 25.52
CA ASN A 9 3.27 29.32 26.21
C ASN A 9 3.04 28.43 27.44
N ARG A 10 1.97 28.66 28.23
CA ARG A 10 1.60 27.74 29.33
C ARG A 10 1.21 26.35 28.81
N ARG A 11 0.46 26.26 27.70
CA ARG A 11 0.08 24.99 27.07
C ARG A 11 1.28 24.24 26.50
N HIS A 12 2.22 24.96 25.88
CA HIS A 12 3.47 24.40 25.38
C HIS A 12 4.36 23.86 26.51
N ASN A 13 4.50 24.62 27.61
CA ASN A 13 5.30 24.20 28.77
C ASN A 13 4.66 23.04 29.55
N ARG A 14 3.32 22.94 29.59
CA ARG A 14 2.62 21.75 30.09
C ARG A 14 2.91 20.52 29.22
N ARG A 15 2.91 20.67 27.89
CA ARG A 15 3.23 19.59 26.94
C ARG A 15 4.69 19.11 27.07
N LYS A 16 5.67 20.03 27.21
CA LYS A 16 7.07 19.67 27.48
C LYS A 16 7.24 18.87 28.78
N ARG A 17 6.64 19.30 29.89
CA ARG A 17 6.65 18.55 31.17
C ARG A 17 6.01 17.17 31.06
N THR A 18 5.02 17.00 30.16
CA THR A 18 4.38 15.70 29.90
C THR A 18 5.30 14.80 29.05
N MET A 19 6.02 15.37 28.09
CA MET A 19 6.96 14.67 27.22
C MET A 19 8.16 14.12 27.99
N ASP A 20 8.76 14.91 28.89
CA ASP A 20 9.85 14.45 29.76
C ASP A 20 9.40 13.39 30.75
N ALA A 21 8.17 13.52 31.28
CA ALA A 21 7.57 12.48 32.12
C ALA A 21 7.34 11.18 31.32
N ILE A 22 6.93 11.27 30.04
CA ILE A 22 6.75 10.11 29.15
C ILE A 22 8.10 9.49 28.78
N LEU A 23 9.13 10.29 28.53
CA LEU A 23 10.49 9.80 28.22
C LEU A 23 11.12 9.12 29.43
N ARG A 24 11.03 9.71 30.62
CA ARG A 24 11.49 9.07 31.87
C ARG A 24 10.74 7.77 32.15
N ARG A 25 9.42 7.74 31.90
CA ARG A 25 8.60 6.52 32.06
C ARG A 25 8.93 5.47 30.99
N ARG A 26 9.32 5.87 29.77
CA ARG A 26 9.79 4.97 28.70
C ARG A 26 11.18 4.40 29.00
N ALA A 27 12.11 5.22 29.49
CA ALA A 27 13.45 4.79 29.87
C ALA A 27 13.39 3.80 31.05
N ALA A 28 12.64 4.13 32.10
CA ALA A 28 12.42 3.23 33.24
C ALA A 28 11.73 1.92 32.83
N ARG A 29 10.80 1.96 31.87
CA ARG A 29 10.10 0.77 31.38
C ARG A 29 10.95 -0.07 30.42
N ARG A 30 11.86 0.54 29.66
CA ARG A 30 12.85 -0.17 28.81
C ARG A 30 13.90 -0.89 29.66
N LEU A 31 14.40 -0.23 30.72
CA LEU A 31 15.27 -0.87 31.73
C LEU A 31 14.55 -2.05 32.39
N LYS A 32 13.31 -1.84 32.85
CA LYS A 32 12.49 -2.91 33.46
C LYS A 32 12.13 -4.05 32.50
N LEU A 33 12.08 -3.79 31.18
CA LEU A 33 11.84 -4.81 30.15
C LEU A 33 13.12 -5.56 29.75
N ARG A 34 14.30 -4.95 29.90
CA ARG A 34 15.60 -5.63 29.73
C ARG A 34 15.79 -6.71 30.80
N ASP A 35 15.32 -6.42 32.01
CA ASP A 35 15.56 -7.27 33.18
C ASP A 35 14.52 -8.40 33.36
N MET A 36 13.43 -8.42 32.57
CA MET A 36 12.28 -9.34 32.81
C MET A 36 12.13 -10.52 31.84
N GLY A 37 13.02 -10.73 30.87
CA GLY A 37 12.92 -11.88 29.95
C GLY A 37 11.61 -11.93 29.12
N PRO A 38 11.44 -12.92 28.22
CA PRO A 38 10.46 -12.83 27.15
C PRO A 38 9.06 -13.27 27.59
N ALA A 39 8.26 -12.33 28.07
CA ALA A 39 6.80 -12.44 28.06
C ALA A 39 6.24 -11.59 26.91
N ALA A 40 5.86 -12.26 25.82
CA ALA A 40 5.22 -11.67 24.64
C ALA A 40 3.80 -11.19 25.00
N ASP A 41 3.68 -9.98 25.52
CA ASP A 41 2.39 -9.42 25.92
C ASP A 41 1.87 -8.37 24.92
N ARG A 42 0.55 -8.42 24.69
CA ARG A 42 -0.29 -7.80 23.64
C ARG A 42 -0.29 -6.25 23.59
N ARG A 43 0.79 -5.57 23.99
CA ARG A 43 0.84 -4.11 24.17
C ARG A 43 1.67 -3.35 23.14
N THR A 44 2.31 -4.05 22.20
CA THR A 44 3.02 -3.50 21.04
C THR A 44 2.17 -3.62 19.77
N PHE A 45 0.97 -3.03 19.78
CA PHE A 45 0.28 -2.72 18.53
C PHE A 45 0.94 -1.48 17.91
N VAL A 46 2.16 -1.70 17.40
CA VAL A 46 3.02 -0.70 16.76
C VAL A 46 2.32 -0.22 15.49
N TYR A 47 1.88 -1.15 14.63
CA TYR A 47 1.22 -0.90 13.34
C TYR A 47 0.21 0.27 13.32
N LYS A 48 -0.88 0.21 14.10
CA LYS A 48 -1.92 1.27 14.11
C LYS A 48 -1.43 2.57 14.73
N LYS A 49 -0.59 2.51 15.77
CA LYS A 49 -0.02 3.71 16.41
C LYS A 49 1.01 4.40 15.52
N THR A 50 1.77 3.64 14.74
CA THR A 50 2.73 4.17 13.75
C THR A 50 1.99 4.72 12.54
N GLN A 51 0.94 4.05 12.06
CA GLN A 51 0.06 4.57 11.01
C GLN A 51 -0.64 5.87 11.41
N GLU A 52 -1.27 5.92 12.60
CA GLU A 52 -1.99 7.12 13.04
C GLU A 52 -1.04 8.29 13.30
N ARG A 53 0.18 8.06 13.82
CA ARG A 53 1.18 9.12 14.06
C ARG A 53 1.89 9.60 12.81
N ALA A 54 2.34 8.69 11.95
CA ALA A 54 2.89 9.07 10.65
C ALA A 54 1.83 9.83 9.84
N TYR A 55 0.56 9.43 9.95
CA TYR A 55 -0.53 10.16 9.33
C TYR A 55 -0.77 11.54 9.98
N GLU A 56 -0.73 11.66 11.31
CA GLU A 56 -0.86 12.96 11.98
C GLU A 56 0.33 13.90 11.66
N GLU A 57 1.55 13.39 11.55
CA GLU A 57 2.76 14.15 11.16
C GLU A 57 2.75 14.53 9.67
N GLU A 58 2.34 13.60 8.81
CA GLU A 58 2.30 13.77 7.35
C GLU A 58 0.97 14.38 6.85
N TYR A 59 -0.06 14.58 7.67
CA TYR A 59 -1.35 15.12 7.20
C TYR A 59 -2.04 16.06 8.20
N GLY A 60 -1.48 16.26 9.40
CA GLY A 60 -1.96 17.26 10.36
C GLY A 60 -3.27 16.92 11.09
N HIS A 61 -3.83 15.73 10.86
CA HIS A 61 -5.05 15.23 11.51
C HIS A 61 -5.06 13.69 11.56
N LYS A 62 -6.09 13.07 12.14
CA LYS A 62 -6.23 11.60 12.22
C LYS A 62 -6.70 10.97 10.89
N PRO A 63 -6.36 9.70 10.60
CA PRO A 63 -6.85 9.02 9.42
C PRO A 63 -8.39 8.90 9.42
N PRO A 64 -9.04 8.89 8.25
CA PRO A 64 -10.50 8.81 8.13
C PRO A 64 -11.05 7.60 8.89
N SER A 65 -12.17 7.78 9.58
CA SER A 65 -12.80 6.72 10.37
C SER A 65 -13.60 5.74 9.50
N ALA A 66 -14.31 4.82 10.17
CA ALA A 66 -14.92 3.62 9.60
C ALA A 66 -16.05 3.82 8.56
N THR A 67 -16.28 5.03 8.02
CA THR A 67 -17.39 5.32 7.08
C THR A 67 -17.05 5.41 5.58
N ASP A 68 -15.83 5.77 5.14
CA ASP A 68 -15.43 5.69 3.72
C ASP A 68 -14.99 4.27 3.28
N HIS A 69 -15.88 3.43 2.74
CA HIS A 69 -15.69 1.97 2.70
C HIS A 69 -14.70 1.40 1.66
N ALA A 70 -14.47 2.02 0.51
CA ALA A 70 -13.56 1.47 -0.51
C ALA A 70 -12.08 1.83 -0.27
N MET A 71 -11.80 3.08 0.12
CA MET A 71 -10.44 3.55 0.47
C MET A 71 -9.95 3.06 1.83
N LYS A 72 -10.81 2.42 2.63
CA LYS A 72 -10.49 1.99 4.00
C LYS A 72 -9.49 0.85 4.09
N TYR A 73 -9.30 0.13 3.00
CA TYR A 73 -8.50 -1.08 2.97
C TYR A 73 -7.25 -0.97 2.09
N ILE A 74 -7.01 0.20 1.51
CA ILE A 74 -5.75 0.50 0.81
C ILE A 74 -4.81 1.10 1.85
N PRO A 75 -3.61 0.54 2.05
CA PRO A 75 -2.65 1.09 2.99
C PRO A 75 -2.08 2.42 2.48
N PHE A 76 -1.20 3.05 3.27
CA PHE A 76 -0.53 4.28 2.81
C PHE A 76 0.44 3.98 1.67
N PRO A 77 0.72 4.98 0.81
CA PRO A 77 1.77 4.90 -0.20
C PRO A 77 3.07 4.31 0.38
N PRO A 78 3.75 3.41 -0.36
CA PRO A 78 5.00 2.83 0.12
C PRO A 78 6.05 3.91 0.27
N ASP A 79 6.86 3.79 1.31
CA ASP A 79 8.04 4.63 1.48
C ASP A 79 9.25 3.99 0.80
N LEU A 80 9.50 4.41 -0.44
CA LEU A 80 10.55 3.85 -1.30
C LEU A 80 11.97 4.09 -0.77
N HIS A 81 12.14 5.06 0.13
CA HIS A 81 13.42 5.41 0.73
C HIS A 81 13.54 4.97 2.18
N LEU A 82 12.53 4.26 2.69
CA LEU A 82 12.44 3.83 4.08
C LEU A 82 12.67 4.97 5.07
N HIS A 83 12.33 6.23 4.75
CA HIS A 83 12.40 7.37 5.67
C HIS A 83 11.64 7.13 6.97
N ARG A 84 10.56 6.32 6.93
CA ARG A 84 9.76 5.87 8.07
C ARG A 84 10.49 4.86 8.95
N LEU A 85 11.49 4.16 8.40
CA LEU A 85 12.27 3.14 9.12
C LEU A 85 13.64 3.66 9.54
N ILE A 86 14.23 4.55 8.75
CA ILE A 86 15.55 5.14 8.92
C ILE A 86 15.35 6.66 9.04
N PRO A 87 15.38 7.23 10.25
CA PRO A 87 15.30 8.67 10.43
C PRO A 87 16.51 9.33 9.75
N LEU A 88 16.29 10.04 8.66
CA LEU A 88 17.27 10.99 8.13
C LEU A 88 17.16 12.23 9.01
N HIS A 89 18.11 12.43 9.93
CA HIS A 89 18.24 13.71 10.59
C HIS A 89 18.68 14.74 9.54
N PRO A 90 17.98 15.89 9.40
CA PRO A 90 18.56 17.00 8.68
C PRO A 90 19.77 17.46 9.49
N LEU A 91 20.97 17.15 9.01
CA LEU A 91 22.14 17.88 9.45
C LEU A 91 22.00 19.26 8.84
N GLU A 92 22.03 20.27 9.72
CA GLU A 92 21.98 21.68 9.37
C GLU A 92 22.98 21.95 8.23
N ASP A 93 22.49 22.65 7.20
CA ASP A 93 23.29 23.15 6.08
C ASP A 93 24.43 24.02 6.63
N GLU A 94 25.61 23.43 6.81
CA GLU A 94 26.86 24.17 6.76
C GLU A 94 27.60 23.78 5.49
N GLY A 95 27.57 24.71 4.54
CA GLY A 95 28.77 25.07 3.81
C GLY A 95 29.28 24.07 2.78
N ASP A 96 29.16 24.53 1.54
CA ASP A 96 30.15 24.37 0.49
C ASP A 96 29.91 23.25 -0.54
N GLY A 97 29.97 23.69 -1.80
CA GLY A 97 29.67 22.89 -2.96
C GLY A 97 30.69 21.78 -3.14
N GLY A 98 30.21 20.55 -3.36
CA GLY A 98 31.10 19.46 -3.71
C GLY A 98 30.53 18.09 -3.48
N ARG A 99 29.94 17.54 -4.55
CA ARG A 99 29.63 16.12 -4.78
C ARG A 99 28.66 15.50 -3.77
N ASP A 100 27.44 15.31 -4.27
CA ASP A 100 26.30 14.70 -3.61
C ASP A 100 26.50 13.17 -3.39
N THR A 101 27.47 12.82 -2.55
CA THR A 101 27.81 11.44 -2.16
C THR A 101 27.91 11.31 -0.64
N ARG A 102 26.93 11.82 0.11
CA ARG A 102 26.94 11.73 1.58
C ARG A 102 25.59 11.29 2.14
N HIS A 103 25.28 10.02 1.95
CA HIS A 103 24.89 9.07 3.02
C HIS A 103 25.02 7.65 2.43
N GLY A 104 25.95 6.86 2.96
CA GLY A 104 26.37 5.53 2.48
C GLY A 104 25.33 4.40 2.58
N LEU A 105 24.05 4.72 2.57
CA LEU A 105 23.01 3.83 2.09
C LEU A 105 22.67 4.33 0.69
N HIS A 106 23.46 3.93 -0.32
CA HIS A 106 23.03 4.01 -1.71
C HIS A 106 21.57 3.57 -1.73
N ARG A 107 20.66 4.42 -2.24
CA ARG A 107 19.21 4.17 -2.38
C ARG A 107 19.01 2.67 -2.60
N CYS A 108 18.79 1.93 -1.52
CA CYS A 108 18.77 0.49 -1.63
C CYS A 108 17.55 0.24 -2.49
N HIS A 109 17.72 -0.39 -3.65
CA HIS A 109 16.61 -0.94 -4.41
C HIS A 109 16.04 -2.07 -3.54
N VAL A 110 15.26 -1.66 -2.55
CA VAL A 110 14.61 -2.51 -1.55
C VAL A 110 13.41 -3.22 -2.17
N LEU A 111 12.91 -2.67 -3.27
CA LEU A 111 11.78 -3.19 -4.00
C LEU A 111 12.26 -4.05 -5.16
N PRO A 112 11.55 -5.16 -5.44
CA PRO A 112 11.89 -6.04 -6.55
C PRO A 112 11.75 -5.29 -7.88
N ASP A 113 12.48 -5.77 -8.88
CA ASP A 113 12.33 -5.27 -10.25
C ASP A 113 10.88 -5.45 -10.71
N ASP A 114 10.37 -4.42 -11.37
CA ASP A 114 9.00 -4.39 -11.87
C ASP A 114 8.98 -4.80 -13.35
N PRO A 115 8.29 -5.90 -13.72
CA PRO A 115 8.22 -6.32 -15.12
C PRO A 115 7.53 -5.28 -16.03
N TRP A 116 6.79 -4.33 -15.44
CA TRP A 116 6.16 -3.21 -16.15
C TRP A 116 6.75 -1.87 -15.70
N PRO A 117 7.96 -1.51 -16.18
CA PRO A 117 8.72 -0.37 -15.69
C PRO A 117 7.99 0.98 -15.86
N GLU A 118 7.20 1.13 -16.91
CA GLU A 118 6.39 2.34 -17.15
C GLU A 118 5.34 2.59 -16.04
N ARG A 119 4.91 1.52 -15.35
CA ARG A 119 3.91 1.56 -14.28
C ARG A 119 4.48 1.23 -12.91
N ALA A 120 5.80 1.08 -12.82
CA ALA A 120 6.51 0.88 -11.57
C ALA A 120 6.28 2.03 -10.59
N ILE A 121 6.18 1.69 -9.31
CA ILE A 121 6.13 2.70 -8.25
C ILE A 121 7.56 3.17 -8.00
N THR A 122 7.85 4.38 -8.46
CA THR A 122 9.16 5.02 -8.31
C THR A 122 8.99 6.42 -7.75
N THR A 123 10.09 7.10 -7.44
CA THR A 123 10.06 8.53 -7.06
C THR A 123 9.53 9.41 -8.19
N ALA A 124 9.85 9.07 -9.44
CA ALA A 124 9.36 9.75 -10.64
C ALA A 124 7.91 9.38 -10.97
N ASN A 125 7.45 8.21 -10.52
CA ASN A 125 6.10 7.70 -10.73
C ASN A 125 5.47 7.25 -9.41
N PRO A 126 5.20 8.16 -8.46
CA PRO A 126 4.79 7.82 -7.11
C PRO A 126 3.31 7.45 -7.04
N VAL A 127 2.91 6.81 -5.94
CA VAL A 127 1.49 6.76 -5.58
C VAL A 127 1.10 8.14 -5.05
N TRP A 128 0.09 8.75 -5.67
CA TRP A 128 -0.34 10.10 -5.30
C TRP A 128 -0.88 10.14 -3.88
N THR A 129 -0.32 11.02 -3.06
CA THR A 129 -0.80 11.29 -1.70
C THR A 129 -1.93 12.30 -1.73
N LYS A 130 -2.72 12.37 -0.65
CA LYS A 130 -3.75 13.43 -0.50
C LYS A 130 -3.15 14.85 -0.61
N ARG A 131 -1.91 15.04 -0.15
CA ARG A 131 -1.20 16.31 -0.28
C ARG A 131 -0.90 16.64 -1.73
N MET A 132 -0.45 15.66 -2.52
CA MET A 132 -0.23 15.85 -3.96
C MET A 132 -1.54 16.19 -4.67
N HIS A 133 -2.63 15.50 -4.33
CA HIS A 133 -3.96 15.84 -4.84
C HIS A 133 -4.39 17.26 -4.49
N ALA A 134 -4.25 17.67 -3.23
CA ALA A 134 -4.61 19.03 -2.81
C ALA A 134 -3.76 20.09 -3.54
N ALA A 135 -2.44 19.87 -3.64
CA ALA A 135 -1.54 20.78 -4.35
C ALA A 135 -1.87 20.87 -5.85
N ASP A 136 -2.21 19.75 -6.50
CA ASP A 136 -2.64 19.74 -7.90
C ASP A 136 -4.01 20.40 -8.09
N GLN A 137 -4.92 20.23 -7.12
CA GLN A 137 -6.21 20.91 -7.12
C GLN A 137 -6.05 22.43 -7.03
N GLU A 138 -5.16 22.92 -6.16
CA GLU A 138 -4.89 24.35 -6.02
C GLU A 138 -4.16 24.95 -7.23
N ARG A 139 -3.13 24.25 -7.75
CA ARG A 139 -2.25 24.80 -8.79
C ARG A 139 -2.73 24.54 -10.21
N ARG A 140 -3.35 23.39 -10.45
CA ARG A 140 -3.70 22.87 -11.79
C ARG A 140 -5.16 22.41 -11.89
N LYS A 141 -6.00 22.69 -10.88
CA LYS A 141 -7.42 22.28 -10.82
C LYS A 141 -7.63 20.78 -11.01
N GLY A 142 -6.69 19.94 -10.55
CA GLY A 142 -6.79 18.48 -10.64
C GLY A 142 -6.32 17.89 -11.98
N LYS A 143 -5.90 18.72 -12.94
CA LYS A 143 -5.51 18.27 -14.28
C LYS A 143 -4.28 17.35 -14.26
N GLY A 144 -3.33 17.60 -13.37
CA GLY A 144 -2.12 16.78 -13.28
C GLY A 144 -2.42 15.36 -12.80
N TYR A 145 -3.37 15.22 -11.87
CA TYR A 145 -3.83 13.89 -11.43
C TYR A 145 -4.52 13.14 -12.56
N THR A 146 -5.42 13.80 -13.28
CA THR A 146 -6.12 13.20 -14.43
C THR A 146 -5.14 12.76 -15.51
N GLU A 147 -4.20 13.64 -15.92
CA GLU A 147 -3.15 13.30 -16.89
C GLU A 147 -2.30 12.11 -16.42
N HIS A 148 -2.01 12.04 -15.12
CA HIS A 148 -1.25 10.93 -14.54
C HIS A 148 -2.03 9.61 -14.58
N GLU A 149 -3.31 9.61 -14.21
CA GLU A 149 -4.17 8.43 -14.29
C GLU A 149 -4.36 7.98 -15.73
N ASP A 150 -4.63 8.91 -16.65
CA ASP A 150 -4.87 8.60 -18.05
C ASP A 150 -3.65 7.95 -18.68
N ARG A 151 -2.45 8.51 -18.43
CA ARG A 151 -1.20 7.95 -18.93
C ARG A 151 -0.92 6.55 -18.39
N LEU A 152 -1.26 6.27 -17.12
CA LEU A 152 -0.90 5.00 -16.47
C LEU A 152 -1.90 3.88 -16.75
N TYR A 153 -3.18 4.21 -16.86
CA TYR A 153 -4.24 3.20 -16.81
C TYR A 153 -4.96 3.02 -18.13
N ASN A 154 -5.05 4.04 -18.99
CA ASN A 154 -5.76 3.89 -20.26
C ASN A 154 -4.94 3.04 -21.25
N PRO A 155 -5.60 2.36 -22.20
CA PRO A 155 -4.94 1.76 -23.35
C PRO A 155 -4.05 2.78 -24.06
N ARG A 156 -2.88 2.35 -24.51
CA ARG A 156 -1.95 3.21 -25.26
C ARG A 156 -2.55 3.62 -26.60
N ALA A 157 -2.36 4.90 -26.96
CA ALA A 157 -2.87 5.44 -28.22
C ALA A 157 -2.24 4.69 -29.42
N GLY A 158 -3.08 4.27 -30.36
CA GLY A 158 -2.67 3.54 -31.55
C GLY A 158 -2.42 2.03 -31.33
N CYS A 159 -2.55 1.53 -30.10
CA CYS A 159 -2.48 0.10 -29.82
C CYS A 159 -3.86 -0.56 -29.92
N ASP A 160 -3.88 -1.84 -30.30
CA ASP A 160 -5.10 -2.64 -30.32
C ASP A 160 -5.64 -2.87 -28.89
N PRO A 161 -6.92 -2.55 -28.60
CA PRO A 161 -7.50 -2.71 -27.27
C PRO A 161 -7.44 -4.15 -26.74
N SER A 162 -7.59 -5.16 -27.59
CA SER A 162 -7.52 -6.58 -27.18
C SER A 162 -6.11 -6.95 -26.71
N SER A 163 -5.09 -6.47 -27.41
CA SER A 163 -3.67 -6.64 -27.05
C SER A 163 -3.32 -5.92 -25.74
N GLU A 164 -3.83 -4.70 -25.54
CA GLU A 164 -3.67 -3.97 -24.26
C GLU A 164 -4.40 -4.65 -23.10
N LEU A 165 -5.56 -5.27 -23.35
CA LEU A 165 -6.26 -6.06 -22.35
C LEU A 165 -5.46 -7.29 -21.95
N LEU A 166 -4.88 -8.04 -22.89
CA LEU A 166 -4.02 -9.18 -22.59
C LEU A 166 -2.87 -8.78 -21.65
N ASP A 167 -2.11 -7.74 -22.00
CA ASP A 167 -1.01 -7.24 -21.15
C ASP A 167 -1.51 -6.77 -19.77
N ALA A 168 -2.69 -6.14 -19.69
CA ALA A 168 -3.28 -5.73 -18.43
C ALA A 168 -3.76 -6.91 -17.57
N MET A 169 -4.26 -7.99 -18.19
CA MET A 169 -4.65 -9.21 -17.49
C MET A 169 -3.44 -9.95 -16.94
N ASP A 170 -2.35 -10.03 -17.71
CA ASP A 170 -1.09 -10.63 -17.25
C ASP A 170 -0.44 -9.80 -16.13
N GLU A 171 -0.49 -8.47 -16.21
CA GLU A 171 -0.03 -7.59 -15.13
C GLU A 171 -0.83 -7.81 -13.84
N LEU A 172 -2.17 -7.87 -13.94
CA LEU A 172 -3.02 -8.10 -12.77
C LEU A 172 -2.75 -9.49 -12.16
N ALA A 173 -2.65 -10.52 -12.98
CA ALA A 173 -2.37 -11.88 -12.53
C ALA A 173 -1.00 -11.96 -11.83
N TYR A 174 0.04 -11.35 -12.40
CA TYR A 174 1.37 -11.31 -11.80
C TYR A 174 1.32 -10.67 -10.40
N TRP A 175 0.70 -9.50 -10.25
CA TRP A 175 0.65 -8.82 -8.95
C TRP A 175 -0.32 -9.45 -7.95
N GLU A 176 -1.35 -10.16 -8.41
CA GLU A 176 -2.21 -11.01 -7.57
C GLU A 176 -1.39 -12.18 -6.99
N GLU A 177 -0.69 -12.93 -7.84
CA GLU A 177 0.15 -14.05 -7.45
C GLU A 177 1.29 -13.61 -6.53
N HIS A 178 1.92 -12.49 -6.85
CA HIS A 178 3.02 -11.94 -6.07
C HIS A 178 2.57 -11.49 -4.67
N LEU A 179 1.41 -10.82 -4.57
CA LEU A 179 0.82 -10.45 -3.29
C LEU A 179 0.47 -11.71 -2.48
N LEU A 180 -0.15 -12.71 -3.08
CA LEU A 180 -0.54 -13.95 -2.39
C LEU A 180 0.68 -14.75 -1.94
N THR A 181 1.72 -14.83 -2.76
CA THR A 181 2.99 -15.48 -2.41
C THR A 181 3.62 -14.81 -1.21
N PHE A 182 3.74 -13.48 -1.23
CA PHE A 182 4.21 -12.71 -0.07
C PHE A 182 3.34 -12.97 1.18
N LEU A 183 2.01 -13.04 1.03
CA LEU A 183 1.12 -13.28 2.15
C LEU A 183 1.25 -14.71 2.72
N ARG A 184 1.64 -15.70 1.90
CA ARG A 184 1.91 -17.08 2.33
C ARG A 184 3.27 -17.20 3.03
N GLU A 185 4.30 -16.58 2.47
CA GLU A 185 5.68 -16.71 2.92
C GLU A 185 6.02 -15.86 4.15
N ALA A 186 5.35 -14.72 4.33
CA ALA A 186 5.58 -13.83 5.46
C ALA A 186 4.41 -13.89 6.46
N PRO A 187 4.42 -14.76 7.49
CA PRO A 187 3.33 -14.89 8.46
C PRO A 187 2.82 -13.57 9.06
N LEU A 188 1.52 -13.53 9.38
CA LEU A 188 0.87 -12.34 9.94
C LEU A 188 1.58 -11.74 11.18
N PRO A 189 2.09 -12.52 12.15
CA PRO A 189 2.85 -11.95 13.27
C PRO A 189 4.09 -11.17 12.82
N LEU A 190 4.80 -11.64 11.78
CA LEU A 190 5.97 -10.96 11.24
C LEU A 190 5.56 -9.67 10.52
N ARG A 191 4.55 -9.72 9.65
CA ARG A 191 4.05 -8.52 8.94
C ARG A 191 3.54 -7.42 9.87
N ARG A 192 3.05 -7.77 11.06
CA ARG A 192 2.60 -6.80 12.08
C ARG A 192 3.74 -6.14 12.86
N THR A 193 4.90 -6.77 12.91
CA THR A 193 6.00 -6.38 13.80
C THR A 193 7.22 -5.86 13.06
N LEU A 194 7.51 -6.40 11.89
CA LEU A 194 8.66 -6.05 11.07
C LEU A 194 8.30 -4.88 10.14
N PRO A 195 8.89 -3.69 10.34
CA PRO A 195 8.54 -2.51 9.55
C PRO A 195 8.86 -2.65 8.06
N TYR A 196 9.91 -3.38 7.71
CA TYR A 196 10.26 -3.69 6.32
C TYR A 196 9.14 -4.44 5.59
N LEU A 197 8.60 -5.49 6.21
CA LEU A 197 7.49 -6.26 5.63
C LEU A 197 6.22 -5.41 5.51
N HIS A 198 6.08 -4.38 6.35
CA HIS A 198 4.98 -3.43 6.23
C HIS A 198 5.14 -2.52 5.00
N GLU A 199 6.33 -1.99 4.75
CA GLU A 199 6.58 -1.19 3.54
C GLU A 199 6.48 -2.05 2.27
N TYR A 200 6.97 -3.29 2.30
CA TYR A 200 6.77 -4.23 1.19
C TYR A 200 5.30 -4.52 0.93
N TYR A 201 4.52 -4.77 1.99
CA TYR A 201 3.08 -4.96 1.87
C TYR A 201 2.39 -3.75 1.22
N ARG A 202 2.77 -2.52 1.61
CA ARG A 202 2.26 -1.30 0.98
C ARG A 202 2.58 -1.25 -0.50
N PHE A 203 3.83 -1.55 -0.84
CA PHE A 203 4.27 -1.59 -2.23
C PHE A 203 3.46 -2.60 -3.05
N ALA A 204 3.39 -3.86 -2.59
CA ALA A 204 2.68 -4.93 -3.27
C ALA A 204 1.21 -4.55 -3.49
N VAL A 205 0.50 -4.10 -2.45
CA VAL A 205 -0.90 -3.68 -2.58
C VAL A 205 -1.07 -2.51 -3.55
N HIS A 206 -0.22 -1.49 -3.49
CA HIS A 206 -0.34 -0.36 -4.41
C HIS A 206 -0.02 -0.75 -5.85
N ARG A 207 0.89 -1.70 -6.08
CA ARG A 207 1.14 -2.24 -7.44
C ARG A 207 -0.02 -3.07 -7.94
N THR A 208 -0.61 -3.90 -7.09
CA THR A 208 -1.84 -4.62 -7.40
C THR A 208 -2.98 -3.65 -7.75
N VAL A 209 -3.17 -2.57 -7.00
CA VAL A 209 -4.18 -1.54 -7.30
C VAL A 209 -3.91 -0.82 -8.62
N ARG A 210 -2.64 -0.57 -8.98
CA ARG A 210 -2.30 -0.01 -10.31
C ARG A 210 -2.67 -0.97 -11.44
N ALA A 211 -2.32 -2.25 -11.29
CA ALA A 211 -2.66 -3.29 -12.25
C ALA A 211 -4.18 -3.46 -12.39
N GLU A 212 -4.91 -3.42 -11.28
CA GLU A 212 -6.38 -3.46 -11.24
C GLU A 212 -7.00 -2.30 -12.02
N LYS A 213 -6.57 -1.06 -11.75
CA LYS A 213 -7.07 0.12 -12.47
C LYS A 213 -6.83 0.02 -13.97
N ARG A 214 -5.64 -0.44 -14.37
CA ARG A 214 -5.31 -0.64 -15.79
C ARG A 214 -6.19 -1.73 -16.42
N TYR A 215 -6.33 -2.88 -15.76
CA TYR A 215 -7.23 -3.94 -16.20
C TYR A 215 -8.64 -3.42 -16.45
N MET A 216 -9.20 -2.65 -15.50
CA MET A 216 -10.54 -2.07 -15.66
C MET A 216 -10.64 -1.18 -16.90
N ARG A 217 -9.68 -0.27 -17.12
CA ARG A 217 -9.69 0.65 -18.28
C ARG A 217 -9.54 -0.09 -19.61
N CYS A 218 -8.63 -1.06 -19.70
CA CYS A 218 -8.43 -1.85 -20.91
C CYS A 218 -9.64 -2.76 -21.19
N ARG A 219 -10.20 -3.39 -20.15
CA ARG A 219 -11.42 -4.19 -20.24
C ARG A 219 -12.60 -3.36 -20.74
N ASP A 220 -12.83 -2.19 -20.16
CA ASP A 220 -13.94 -1.30 -20.55
C ASP A 220 -13.79 -0.86 -22.01
N ALA A 221 -12.56 -0.57 -22.47
CA ALA A 221 -12.28 -0.25 -23.87
C ALA A 221 -12.64 -1.42 -24.81
N VAL A 222 -12.27 -2.66 -24.47
CA VAL A 222 -12.61 -3.85 -25.26
C VAL A 222 -14.11 -4.12 -25.24
N VAL A 223 -14.75 -4.07 -24.06
CA VAL A 223 -16.19 -4.27 -23.89
C VAL A 223 -16.99 -3.29 -24.75
N VAL A 224 -16.59 -2.02 -24.78
CA VAL A 224 -17.22 -0.99 -25.61
C VAL A 224 -16.97 -1.26 -27.10
N ALA A 225 -15.73 -1.53 -27.48
CA ALA A 225 -15.37 -1.78 -28.88
C ALA A 225 -16.08 -3.01 -29.48
N ARG A 226 -16.23 -4.07 -28.67
CA ARG A 226 -16.82 -5.35 -29.07
C ARG A 226 -18.31 -5.46 -28.77
N LYS A 227 -18.89 -4.47 -28.08
CA LYS A 227 -20.29 -4.48 -27.62
C LYS A 227 -20.61 -5.77 -26.84
N ALA A 228 -19.75 -6.12 -25.89
CA ALA A 228 -19.88 -7.33 -25.10
C ALA A 228 -21.22 -7.38 -24.34
N SER A 229 -21.74 -8.59 -24.11
CA SER A 229 -22.98 -8.79 -23.35
C SER A 229 -22.81 -8.42 -21.88
N THR A 230 -23.93 -8.12 -21.21
CA THR A 230 -23.95 -7.84 -19.76
C THR A 230 -23.37 -8.99 -18.94
N ASP A 231 -23.59 -10.23 -19.35
CA ASP A 231 -23.07 -11.40 -18.64
C ASP A 231 -21.56 -11.58 -18.84
N LEU A 232 -21.04 -11.27 -20.03
CA LEU A 232 -19.61 -11.24 -20.28
C LEU A 232 -18.93 -10.12 -19.48
N PHE A 233 -19.55 -8.93 -19.42
CA PHE A 233 -19.08 -7.85 -18.56
C PHE A 233 -19.03 -8.27 -17.09
N ARG A 234 -20.10 -8.84 -16.54
CA ARG A 234 -20.13 -9.33 -15.14
C ARG A 234 -19.03 -10.34 -14.85
N ARG A 235 -18.79 -11.29 -15.75
CA ARG A 235 -17.69 -12.27 -15.59
C ARG A 235 -16.32 -11.59 -15.61
N SER A 236 -16.14 -10.56 -16.43
CA SER A 236 -14.93 -9.73 -16.45
C SER A 236 -14.76 -8.82 -15.22
N GLU A 237 -15.73 -8.74 -14.31
CA GLU A 237 -15.56 -8.06 -13.01
C GLU A 237 -14.97 -8.97 -11.92
N LEU A 238 -15.16 -10.29 -12.05
CA LEU A 238 -14.75 -11.27 -11.05
C LEU A 238 -13.25 -11.19 -10.68
N PRO A 239 -12.30 -10.99 -11.62
CA PRO A 239 -10.90 -10.81 -11.26
C PRO A 239 -10.67 -9.60 -10.33
N VAL A 240 -11.36 -8.49 -10.58
CA VAL A 240 -11.27 -7.28 -9.77
C VAL A 240 -11.83 -7.52 -8.38
N GLU A 241 -13.02 -8.10 -8.28
CA GLU A 241 -13.65 -8.41 -6.99
C GLU A 241 -12.78 -9.32 -6.13
N ARG A 242 -12.19 -10.35 -6.75
CA ARG A 242 -11.29 -11.29 -6.10
C ARG A 242 -10.05 -10.60 -5.55
N VAL A 243 -9.33 -9.85 -6.37
CA VAL A 243 -8.11 -9.13 -5.94
C VAL A 243 -8.42 -8.13 -4.82
N ARG A 244 -9.54 -7.40 -4.93
CA ARG A 244 -10.05 -6.50 -3.89
C ARG A 244 -10.31 -7.23 -2.57
N SER A 245 -10.87 -8.44 -2.64
CA SER A 245 -11.12 -9.25 -1.45
C SER A 245 -9.82 -9.61 -0.73
N PHE A 246 -8.75 -9.92 -1.48
CA PHE A 246 -7.45 -10.33 -0.94
C PHE A 246 -6.72 -9.18 -0.25
N TYR A 247 -6.43 -8.09 -0.97
CA TYR A 247 -5.71 -6.98 -0.34
C TYR A 247 -6.56 -6.32 0.75
N GLY A 248 -7.90 -6.33 0.58
CA GLY A 248 -8.83 -5.78 1.55
C GLY A 248 -8.80 -6.56 2.88
N GLU A 249 -8.81 -7.88 2.80
CA GLU A 249 -8.67 -8.75 3.97
C GLU A 249 -7.28 -8.70 4.57
N ALA A 250 -6.23 -8.67 3.74
CA ALA A 250 -4.85 -8.53 4.19
C ALA A 250 -4.69 -7.23 5.00
N HIS A 251 -5.28 -6.12 4.55
CA HIS A 251 -5.25 -4.86 5.28
C HIS A 251 -5.94 -4.97 6.64
N ARG A 252 -7.14 -5.54 6.69
CA ARG A 252 -7.88 -5.77 7.95
C ARG A 252 -7.06 -6.58 8.94
N SER A 253 -6.35 -7.61 8.46
CA SER A 253 -5.49 -8.45 9.29
C SER A 253 -4.32 -7.69 9.93
N LEU A 254 -3.82 -6.65 9.27
CA LEU A 254 -2.75 -5.80 9.81
C LEU A 254 -3.29 -4.69 10.71
N ALA A 255 -4.40 -4.07 10.33
CA ALA A 255 -4.99 -2.93 11.03
C ALA A 255 -5.69 -3.32 12.35
N SER A 256 -6.14 -4.57 12.50
CA SER A 256 -6.83 -5.06 13.70
C SER A 256 -6.08 -6.20 14.36
N PRO A 257 -5.74 -6.12 15.67
CA PRO A 257 -5.04 -7.20 16.38
C PRO A 257 -5.86 -8.49 16.46
N ASN A 258 -7.19 -8.34 16.46
CA ASN A 258 -8.15 -9.43 16.66
C ASN A 258 -8.60 -10.07 15.35
N TYR A 259 -8.20 -9.53 14.20
CA TYR A 259 -8.54 -10.09 12.89
C TYR A 259 -7.41 -11.01 12.41
N ASP A 260 -7.70 -12.30 12.30
CA ASP A 260 -6.80 -13.30 11.72
C ASP A 260 -7.56 -14.05 10.62
N PRO A 261 -7.20 -13.90 9.33
CA PRO A 261 -7.90 -14.53 8.22
C PRO A 261 -8.09 -16.04 8.42
N LEU A 262 -7.08 -16.74 8.98
CA LEU A 262 -7.12 -18.19 9.18
C LEU A 262 -8.18 -18.64 10.19
N ARG A 263 -8.66 -17.72 11.05
CA ARG A 263 -9.69 -17.96 12.07
C ARG A 263 -11.07 -17.44 11.66
N MET A 264 -11.18 -16.72 10.55
CA MET A 264 -12.45 -16.15 10.10
C MET A 264 -13.26 -17.18 9.30
N LYS A 265 -14.56 -17.26 9.56
CA LYS A 265 -15.47 -18.19 8.87
C LYS A 265 -15.64 -17.87 7.37
N LYS A 266 -15.61 -16.59 7.00
CA LYS A 266 -15.77 -16.10 5.61
C LYS A 266 -14.50 -15.35 5.20
N SER A 267 -13.40 -16.09 5.03
CA SER A 267 -12.11 -15.53 4.61
C SER A 267 -11.85 -15.85 3.14
N ALA A 268 -11.49 -14.81 2.37
CA ALA A 268 -11.01 -14.98 1.00
C ALA A 268 -9.55 -15.46 0.98
N LEU A 269 -8.75 -15.07 1.98
CA LEU A 269 -7.34 -15.47 2.08
C LEU A 269 -7.16 -16.86 2.70
N ALA A 270 -7.97 -17.28 3.68
CA ALA A 270 -7.69 -18.50 4.43
C ALA A 270 -7.58 -19.78 3.56
N PRO A 271 -8.44 -20.02 2.55
CA PRO A 271 -8.27 -21.17 1.66
C PRO A 271 -6.90 -21.15 0.97
N LEU A 272 -6.53 -19.98 0.42
CA LEU A 272 -5.26 -19.79 -0.28
C LEU A 272 -4.05 -19.88 0.64
N MET A 273 -4.14 -19.48 1.90
CA MET A 273 -3.04 -19.57 2.85
C MET A 273 -2.84 -21.00 3.39
N LYS A 274 -3.88 -21.84 3.34
CA LYS A 274 -3.84 -23.23 3.81
C LYS A 274 -3.40 -24.22 2.74
N MET A 275 -3.41 -23.81 1.47
CA MET A 275 -2.97 -24.64 0.36
C MET A 275 -1.52 -25.09 0.52
N THR A 276 -1.20 -26.31 0.12
CA THR A 276 0.20 -26.75 -0.07
C THR A 276 0.85 -25.98 -1.23
N VAL A 277 2.15 -26.21 -1.46
CA VAL A 277 2.85 -25.60 -2.60
C VAL A 277 2.27 -26.10 -3.92
N GLU A 278 1.94 -27.39 -3.99
CA GLU A 278 1.36 -28.06 -5.15
C GLU A 278 -0.07 -27.57 -5.41
N GLU A 279 -0.91 -27.50 -4.37
CA GLU A 279 -2.28 -26.97 -4.49
C GLU A 279 -2.29 -25.50 -4.94
N PHE A 280 -1.36 -24.69 -4.42
CA PHE A 280 -1.23 -23.30 -4.86
C PHE A 280 -0.68 -23.22 -6.30
N GLY A 281 0.20 -24.14 -6.69
CA GLY A 281 0.65 -24.30 -8.07
C GLY A 281 -0.50 -24.61 -9.03
N GLN A 282 -1.37 -25.56 -8.67
CA GLN A 282 -2.56 -25.89 -9.45
C GLN A 282 -3.54 -24.72 -9.50
N TRP A 283 -3.77 -24.04 -8.38
CA TRP A 283 -4.62 -22.85 -8.35
C TRP A 283 -4.17 -21.78 -9.36
N LYS A 284 -2.86 -21.54 -9.48
CA LYS A 284 -2.29 -20.62 -10.49
C LYS A 284 -2.57 -21.10 -11.92
N ALA A 285 -2.41 -22.40 -12.18
CA ALA A 285 -2.70 -22.98 -13.50
C ALA A 285 -4.19 -22.83 -13.86
N ASP A 286 -5.10 -23.10 -12.91
CA ASP A 286 -6.53 -22.92 -13.10
C ASP A 286 -6.89 -21.45 -13.36
N ARG A 287 -6.24 -20.51 -12.65
CA ARG A 287 -6.44 -19.07 -12.89
C ARG A 287 -5.96 -18.65 -14.27
N LYS A 288 -4.86 -19.22 -14.74
CA LYS A 288 -4.35 -18.98 -16.10
C LYS A 288 -5.36 -19.47 -17.14
N ALA A 289 -5.89 -20.68 -17.00
CA ALA A 289 -6.90 -21.22 -17.90
C ALA A 289 -8.19 -20.39 -17.91
N GLU A 290 -8.69 -19.95 -16.74
CA GLU A 290 -9.84 -19.04 -16.65
C GLU A 290 -9.60 -17.71 -17.36
N ARG A 291 -8.40 -17.15 -17.23
CA ARG A 291 -8.00 -15.90 -17.89
C ARG A 291 -7.99 -16.07 -19.41
N GLU A 292 -7.39 -17.14 -19.91
CA GLU A 292 -7.31 -17.43 -21.34
C GLU A 292 -8.71 -17.64 -21.94
N ALA A 293 -9.59 -18.35 -21.24
CA ALA A 293 -10.98 -18.51 -21.65
C ALA A 293 -11.73 -17.17 -21.70
N LEU A 294 -11.61 -16.34 -20.65
CA LEU A 294 -12.24 -15.02 -20.60
C LEU A 294 -11.71 -14.10 -21.72
N LEU A 295 -10.41 -14.14 -21.99
CA LEU A 295 -9.80 -13.36 -23.06
C LEU A 295 -10.33 -13.79 -24.43
N ALA A 296 -10.41 -15.10 -24.69
CA ALA A 296 -10.98 -15.60 -25.94
C ALA A 296 -12.42 -15.11 -26.13
N GLU A 297 -13.25 -15.15 -25.08
CA GLU A 297 -14.62 -14.66 -25.15
C GLU A 297 -14.73 -13.14 -25.34
N LEU A 298 -13.78 -12.35 -24.81
CA LEU A 298 -13.77 -10.89 -24.94
C LEU A 298 -13.21 -10.39 -26.27
N THR A 299 -12.44 -11.21 -26.98
CA THR A 299 -11.65 -10.78 -28.15
C THR A 299 -12.13 -11.36 -29.48
N VAL A 300 -12.98 -12.39 -29.44
CA VAL A 300 -13.78 -12.89 -30.59
C VAL A 300 -14.92 -11.91 -30.88
#